data_AF-A0A9D1TA22-F1
#
_entry.id   AF-A0A9D1TA22-F1
#
_cell.length_a   1.000
_cell.length_b   1.000
_cell.length_c   1.000
_cell.angle_alpha   90.00
_cell.angle_beta   90.00
_cell.angle_gamma   90.00
#
_symmetry.space_group_name_H-M   'P 1'
#
loop_
_entity.id
_entity.type
_entity.pdbx_description
1 polymer ?
#
loop_
_entity_poly.entity_id
_entity_poly.type
_entity_poly.pdbx_seq_one_letter_code
_entity_poly.pdbx_strand_id
1 'polypeptide(L)'
;MGLFHRRRGFSGTIARKRLNCLLPAERMACSPREMQMLKNDLIMTLARYLDVEEEKVSMQIDYSPVLLTIRVPLQNTEDIHA
;
A
#
# COMPACT_ATOMS: atom_id res chain seq x y z
N MET A 1 -7.83 -42.59 10.87
CA MET A 1 -7.89 -41.32 10.10
C MET A 1 -7.31 -40.18 10.96
N GLY A 2 -6.00 -39.95 10.96
CA GLY A 2 -5.44 -38.91 11.85
C GLY A 2 -3.93 -38.75 11.79
N LEU A 3 -3.38 -38.42 10.61
CA LEU A 3 -1.92 -38.25 10.42
C LEU A 3 -1.48 -36.83 10.00
N PHE A 4 -2.40 -35.88 9.78
CA PHE A 4 -2.05 -34.54 9.28
C PHE A 4 -2.11 -33.40 10.32
N HIS A 5 -2.32 -33.70 11.60
CA HIS A 5 -2.51 -32.67 12.63
C HIS A 5 -1.23 -32.16 13.30
N ARG A 6 -0.04 -32.69 12.97
CA ARG A 6 1.20 -32.45 13.76
C ARG A 6 2.11 -31.29 13.32
N ARG A 7 1.81 -30.51 12.27
CA ARG A 7 2.65 -29.35 11.86
C ARG A 7 1.85 -28.09 11.50
N ARG A 8 0.75 -27.81 12.20
CA ARG A 8 -0.15 -26.68 11.90
C ARG A 8 0.36 -25.28 12.25
N GLY A 9 1.50 -25.15 12.94
CA GLY A 9 1.92 -23.86 13.51
C GLY A 9 2.52 -22.85 12.52
N PHE A 10 3.24 -23.30 11.47
CA PHE A 10 4.13 -22.40 10.71
C PHE A 10 3.88 -22.39 9.19
N SER A 11 3.65 -23.56 8.56
CA SER A 11 3.42 -23.63 7.12
C SER A 11 2.06 -23.03 6.72
N GLY A 12 1.02 -23.28 7.53
CA GLY A 12 -0.32 -22.73 7.31
C GLY A 12 -0.37 -21.21 7.45
N THR A 13 0.36 -20.64 8.42
CA THR A 13 0.44 -19.19 8.62
C THR A 13 1.21 -18.50 7.48
N ILE A 14 2.30 -19.11 6.99
CA ILE A 14 3.04 -18.60 5.83
C ILE A 14 2.18 -18.67 4.57
N ALA A 15 1.52 -19.80 4.30
CA ALA A 15 0.63 -19.94 3.15
C ALA A 15 -0.50 -18.91 3.19
N ARG A 16 -1.11 -18.69 4.37
CA ARG A 16 -2.14 -17.67 4.57
C ARG A 16 -1.63 -16.25 4.31
N LYS A 17 -0.44 -15.89 4.81
CA LYS A 17 0.19 -14.58 4.53
C LYS A 17 0.42 -14.39 3.02
N ARG A 18 0.93 -15.40 2.31
CA ARG A 18 1.15 -15.33 0.86
C ARG A 18 -0.15 -15.14 0.09
N LEU A 19 -1.20 -15.89 0.45
CA LEU A 19 -2.52 -15.76 -0.17
C LEU A 19 -3.16 -14.39 0.10
N ASN A 20 -3.03 -13.86 1.32
CA ASN A 20 -3.55 -12.53 1.64
C ASN A 20 -2.91 -11.42 0.79
N CYS A 21 -1.66 -11.56 0.36
CA CYS A 21 -1.03 -10.62 -0.57
C CYS A 21 -1.39 -10.90 -2.04
N LEU A 22 -1.52 -12.17 -2.43
CA LEU A 22 -1.76 -12.57 -3.82
C LEU A 22 -3.20 -12.32 -4.27
N LEU A 23 -4.19 -12.62 -3.44
CA LEU A 23 -5.60 -12.50 -3.79
C LEU A 23 -6.04 -11.06 -4.12
N PRO A 24 -5.61 -10.01 -3.38
CA PRO A 24 -5.89 -8.63 -3.76
C PRO A 24 -5.17 -8.21 -5.05
N ALA A 25 -3.92 -8.64 -5.25
CA ALA A 25 -3.14 -8.32 -6.44
C ALA A 25 -3.77 -8.90 -7.72
N GLU A 26 -4.27 -10.14 -7.67
CA GLU A 26 -5.00 -10.73 -8.82
C GLU A 26 -6.32 -10.01 -9.10
N ARG A 27 -7.05 -9.58 -8.07
CA ARG A 27 -8.33 -8.86 -8.25
C ARG A 27 -8.16 -7.47 -8.86
N MET A 28 -7.01 -6.83 -8.64
CA MET A 28 -6.72 -5.47 -9.14
C MET A 28 -5.85 -5.45 -10.38
N ALA A 29 -5.30 -6.60 -10.80
CA ALA A 29 -4.20 -6.68 -11.76
C ALA A 29 -3.01 -5.75 -11.43
N CYS A 30 -2.86 -5.34 -10.16
CA CYS A 30 -1.75 -4.51 -9.69
C CYS A 30 -0.93 -5.28 -8.66
N SER A 31 0.33 -5.52 -8.96
CA SER A 31 1.27 -6.14 -8.05
C SER A 31 1.68 -5.16 -6.93
N PRO A 32 2.08 -5.65 -5.75
CA PRO A 32 2.62 -4.80 -4.69
C PRO A 32 3.82 -3.95 -5.16
N ARG A 33 4.59 -4.48 -6.11
CA ARG A 33 5.72 -3.76 -6.73
C ARG A 33 5.24 -2.57 -7.55
N GLU A 34 4.21 -2.74 -8.38
CA GLU A 34 3.66 -1.64 -9.18
C GLU A 34 3.03 -0.56 -8.30
N MET A 35 2.33 -0.94 -7.23
CA MET A 35 1.84 0.03 -6.24
C MET A 35 2.98 0.81 -5.58
N GLN A 36 4.09 0.14 -5.27
CA GLN A 36 5.26 0.80 -4.69
C GLN A 36 5.93 1.75 -5.68
N MET A 37 6.05 1.35 -6.95
CA MET A 37 6.54 2.22 -8.02
C MET A 37 5.65 3.46 -8.17
N LEU A 38 4.33 3.27 -8.21
CA LEU A 38 3.36 4.37 -8.28
C LEU A 38 3.49 5.33 -7.09
N LYS A 39 3.65 4.80 -5.87
CA LYS A 39 3.89 5.63 -4.67
C LYS A 39 5.16 6.47 -4.84
N ASN A 40 6.26 5.86 -5.30
CA ASN A 40 7.54 6.55 -5.44
C ASN A 40 7.48 7.65 -6.51
N ASP A 41 6.89 7.34 -7.67
CA ASP A 41 6.74 8.30 -8.78
C ASP A 41 5.90 9.52 -8.36
N LEU A 42 4.85 9.27 -7.57
CA LEU A 42 4.02 10.33 -7.01
C LEU A 42 4.83 11.22 -6.05
N ILE A 43 5.56 10.62 -5.10
CA ILE A 43 6.38 11.35 -4.13
C ILE A 43 7.43 12.23 -4.85
N MET A 44 8.17 11.64 -5.80
CA MET A 44 9.16 12.39 -6.59
C MET A 44 8.53 13.54 -7.38
N THR A 45 7.30 13.38 -7.85
CA THR A 45 6.60 14.44 -8.58
C THR A 45 6.12 15.53 -7.63
N LEU A 46 5.56 15.17 -6.47
CA LEU A 46 5.10 16.14 -5.48
C LEU A 46 6.26 16.94 -4.88
N ALA A 47 7.40 16.30 -4.62
CA ALA A 47 8.60 16.96 -4.09
C ALA A 47 9.15 18.07 -5.01
N ARG A 48 8.79 18.08 -6.30
CA ARG A 48 9.15 19.17 -7.23
C ARG A 48 8.31 20.44 -7.04
N TYR A 49 7.12 20.31 -6.47
CA TYR A 49 6.14 21.39 -6.39
C TYR A 49 5.70 21.73 -4.97
N LEU A 50 5.89 20.81 -4.01
CA LEU A 50 5.39 20.89 -2.64
C LEU A 50 6.47 20.37 -1.68
N ASP A 51 6.61 21.02 -0.52
CA ASP A 51 7.45 20.51 0.57
C ASP A 51 6.70 19.40 1.32
N VAL A 52 6.91 18.16 0.86
CA VAL A 52 6.24 16.97 1.38
C VAL A 52 7.26 16.03 2.00
N GLU A 53 6.95 15.53 3.20
CA GLU A 53 7.76 14.52 3.86
C GLU A 53 7.36 13.13 3.36
N GLU A 54 8.28 12.47 2.64
CA GLU A 54 8.02 11.21 1.92
C GLU A 54 7.43 10.11 2.82
N GLU A 55 7.87 10.06 4.08
CA GLU A 55 7.45 9.08 5.09
C GLU A 55 5.97 9.25 5.48
N LYS A 56 5.44 10.47 5.38
CA LYS A 56 4.08 10.80 5.78
C LYS A 56 3.05 10.64 4.65
N VAL A 57 3.52 10.45 3.41
CA VAL A 57 2.63 10.16 2.27
C VAL A 57 2.12 8.72 2.35
N SER A 58 0.81 8.57 2.44
CA SER A 58 0.14 7.27 2.54
C SER A 58 -0.80 7.02 1.36
N MET A 59 -0.79 5.77 0.88
CA MET A 59 -1.61 5.29 -0.21
C MET A 59 -2.37 4.05 0.27
N GLN A 60 -3.70 4.09 0.18
CA GLN A 60 -4.59 3.03 0.61
C GLN A 60 -5.54 2.67 -0.53
N ILE A 61 -5.81 1.39 -0.70
CA ILE A 61 -6.82 0.92 -1.64
C ILE A 61 -7.91 0.20 -0.88
N ASP A 62 -9.12 0.72 -0.98
CA ASP A 62 -10.33 0.10 -0.47
C ASP A 62 -11.00 -0.68 -1.60
N TYR A 63 -11.64 -1.81 -1.25
CA TYR A 63 -12.16 -2.79 -2.21
C TYR A 63 -13.70 -2.83 -2.27
N SER A 64 -14.37 -1.99 -1.47
CA SER A 64 -15.83 -1.94 -1.40
C SER A 64 -16.31 -0.56 -0.91
N PRO A 65 -16.43 0.44 -1.81
CA PRO A 65 -16.15 0.42 -3.25
C PRO A 65 -14.65 0.43 -3.58
N VAL A 66 -14.28 0.19 -4.84
CA VAL A 66 -12.88 0.29 -5.29
C VAL A 66 -12.46 1.76 -5.28
N LEU A 67 -11.67 2.15 -4.27
CA LEU A 67 -11.21 3.53 -4.09
C LEU A 67 -9.72 3.54 -3.78
N LEU A 68 -8.95 4.28 -4.59
CA LEU A 68 -7.57 4.61 -4.30
C LEU A 68 -7.53 5.94 -3.55
N THR A 69 -7.25 5.88 -2.25
CA THR A 69 -7.10 7.06 -1.39
C THR A 69 -5.63 7.38 -1.20
N ILE A 70 -5.24 8.60 -1.53
CA ILE A 70 -3.88 9.11 -1.33
C ILE A 70 -3.95 10.28 -0.37
N ARG A 71 -3.21 10.20 0.73
CA ARG A 71 -3.09 11.28 1.71
C ARG A 71 -1.70 11.88 1.63
N VAL A 72 -1.65 13.14 1.22
CA VAL A 72 -0.43 13.94 1.12
C VAL A 72 -0.50 15.04 2.17
N PRO A 73 0.24 14.94 3.27
CA PRO A 73 0.31 16.01 4.25
C PRO A 73 1.24 17.10 3.72
N LEU A 74 0.71 18.33 3.66
CA LEU A 74 1.47 19.51 3.29
C LEU A 74 2.13 20.07 4.56
N GLN A 75 3.41 20.43 4.47
CA GLN A 75 4.02 21.30 5.47
C GLN A 75 3.52 22.71 5.22
N ASN A 76 3.06 23.39 6.28
CA ASN A 76 2.38 24.69 6.21
C ASN A 76 3.00 25.59 5.13
N THR A 77 2.24 25.83 4.08
CA THR A 77 2.35 27.10 3.37
C THR A 77 1.79 28.10 4.36
N GLU A 78 2.65 28.76 5.15
CA GLU A 78 2.28 30.10 5.59
C GLU A 78 1.83 30.82 4.32
N ASP A 79 0.67 31.47 4.36
CA ASP A 79 0.08 32.18 3.24
C ASP A 79 1.07 33.22 2.69
N ILE A 80 1.99 32.78 1.83
CA ILE A 80 2.73 33.67 0.95
C ILE A 80 1.74 33.98 -0.16
N HIS A 81 0.74 34.80 0.14
CA HIS A 81 0.17 35.83 -0.72
C HIS A 81 -1.04 36.50 -0.03
N ALA A 82 -0.81 37.78 0.31
CA ALA A 82 -1.75 38.89 0.54
C ALA A 82 -2.18 39.18 1.98
#